data_AF-A0A6P0RYQ6-F1
#
_entry.id   AF-A0A6P0RYQ6-F1
#
_cell.length_a   1.000
_cell.length_b   1.000
_cell.length_c   1.000
_cell.angle_alpha   90.00
_cell.angle_beta   90.00
_cell.angle_gamma   90.00
#
_symmetry.space_group_name_H-M   'P 1'
#
loop_
_entity.id
_entity.type
_entity.pdbx_description
1 polymer ?
#
loop_
_entity_poly.entity_id
_entity_poly.type
_entity_poly.pdbx_seq_one_letter_code
_entity_poly.pdbx_strand_id
1 'polypeptide(L)'
;MSNSIRRIDIHTHGFPEAYLRQMAKYYPNDVEISKLEGTDKLVAYWSKAPLPAWNLKERIEQMDRDGVTTEVLFAPPVYSYLDENTAEFCRILNDFQAEMYQLASGRFRSFLHLPVHDYDATMQELERWKGQPEVAGVLFGSNMQGIYPGQVSLSIWEAIYKAGLSVFVHPLPPPASYGPIMPVILMFPGDTATAAASVIYAGIFDRFPGIKVILAHLGGSLTFLAKRLDMAIDIPGFPKKHGQELSKLPSDYLEHFYLDLGQGFHQPSFECACSVVGIKHILYGSDHFFIGSSWRSKLNDFLDNLSLSNSDQEAILWKNAQRVLL
;
A
#
# COMPACT_ATOMS: atom_id res chain seq x y z
N MET A 1 32.12 -3.83 15.50
CA MET A 1 31.16 -2.86 14.99
C MET A 1 29.85 -3.60 14.84
N SER A 2 28.83 -3.24 15.63
CA SER A 2 27.51 -3.87 15.51
C SER A 2 27.00 -3.64 14.08
N ASN A 3 26.76 -4.71 13.30
CA ASN A 3 26.03 -4.61 12.05
C ASN A 3 24.62 -4.12 12.41
N SER A 4 24.38 -2.81 12.35
CA SER A 4 23.05 -2.26 12.58
C SER A 4 22.12 -2.89 11.55
N ILE A 5 21.14 -3.68 12.01
CA ILE A 5 20.15 -4.31 11.14
C ILE A 5 19.46 -3.18 10.36
N ARG A 6 19.50 -3.28 9.03
CA ARG A 6 18.92 -2.30 8.11
C ARG A 6 17.54 -2.78 7.67
N ARG A 7 16.49 -2.04 7.97
CA ARG A 7 15.13 -2.29 7.46
C ARG A 7 14.60 -1.11 6.66
N ILE A 8 13.93 -1.39 5.56
CA ILE A 8 13.10 -0.44 4.81
C ILE A 8 11.66 -0.88 4.99
N ASP A 9 10.89 -0.12 5.76
CA ASP A 9 9.48 -0.39 6.03
C ASP A 9 8.61 0.30 4.98
N ILE A 10 8.10 -0.49 4.05
CA ILE A 10 7.35 0.03 2.89
C ILE A 10 5.85 0.16 3.14
N HIS A 11 5.36 -0.25 4.31
CA HIS A 11 3.96 -0.15 4.67
C HIS A 11 3.82 0.50 6.03
N THR A 12 3.65 1.81 6.02
CA THR A 12 3.45 2.57 7.24
C THR A 12 2.67 3.84 6.96
N HIS A 13 1.88 4.26 7.95
CA HIS A 13 0.98 5.38 7.78
C HIS A 13 1.38 6.59 8.61
N GLY A 14 1.11 7.76 8.05
CA GLY A 14 1.27 9.05 8.70
C GLY A 14 0.14 9.99 8.36
N PHE A 15 -0.49 10.56 9.40
CA PHE A 15 -1.67 11.41 9.25
C PHE A 15 -1.36 12.82 9.77
N PRO A 16 -1.11 13.80 8.89
CA PRO A 16 -0.89 15.17 9.34
C PRO A 16 -2.17 15.73 9.97
N GLU A 17 -2.01 16.51 11.04
CA GLU A 17 -3.15 17.10 11.75
C GLU A 17 -4.04 17.95 10.82
N ALA A 18 -3.43 18.68 9.88
CA ALA A 18 -4.15 19.46 8.88
C ALA A 18 -5.10 18.61 8.02
N TYR A 19 -4.65 17.43 7.58
CA TYR A 19 -5.47 16.48 6.84
C TYR A 19 -6.65 15.98 7.69
N LEU A 20 -6.38 15.54 8.92
CA LEU A 20 -7.44 15.06 9.83
C LEU A 20 -8.51 16.13 10.09
N ARG A 21 -8.08 17.37 10.35
CA ARG A 21 -8.99 18.51 10.56
C ARG A 21 -9.85 18.82 9.34
N GLN A 22 -9.28 18.77 8.14
CA GLN A 22 -10.05 18.98 6.93
C GLN A 22 -11.02 17.82 6.67
N MET A 23 -10.60 16.57 6.85
CA MET A 23 -11.48 15.40 6.73
C MET A 23 -12.70 15.53 7.65
N ALA A 24 -12.50 15.88 8.93
CA ALA A 24 -13.62 16.08 9.85
C ALA A 24 -14.52 17.27 9.48
N LYS A 25 -13.97 18.31 8.85
CA LYS A 25 -14.74 19.46 8.37
C LYS A 25 -15.62 19.09 7.17
N TYR A 26 -15.10 18.32 6.21
CA TYR A 26 -15.81 17.98 4.97
C TYR A 26 -16.67 16.72 5.10
N TYR A 27 -16.30 15.80 6.01
CA TYR A 27 -16.99 14.52 6.24
C TYR A 27 -17.38 14.34 7.73
N PRO A 28 -18.14 15.27 8.33
CA PRO A 28 -18.41 15.28 9.78
C PRO A 28 -19.25 14.09 10.28
N ASN A 29 -19.92 13.37 9.38
CA ASN A 29 -20.71 12.18 9.73
C ASN A 29 -19.85 10.91 9.86
N ASP A 30 -18.66 10.91 9.25
CA ASP A 30 -17.81 9.73 9.15
C ASP A 30 -16.49 9.88 9.89
N VAL A 31 -16.03 11.13 10.08
CA VAL A 31 -14.77 11.46 10.73
C VAL A 31 -15.03 12.34 11.94
N GLU A 32 -14.80 11.78 13.11
CA GLU A 32 -14.83 12.48 14.39
C GLU A 32 -13.41 12.80 14.85
N ILE A 33 -13.19 14.00 15.38
CA ILE A 33 -11.94 14.39 16.02
C ILE A 33 -12.13 14.45 17.53
N SER A 34 -11.22 13.82 18.26
CA SER A 34 -11.11 13.97 19.70
C SER A 34 -9.64 14.05 20.14
N LYS A 35 -9.41 14.08 21.46
CA LYS A 35 -8.09 13.86 22.04
C LYS A 35 -7.96 12.40 22.42
N LEU A 36 -6.81 11.80 22.13
CA LEU A 36 -6.50 10.46 22.61
C LEU A 36 -6.51 10.47 24.14
N GLU A 37 -7.25 9.53 24.74
CA GLU A 37 -7.48 9.46 26.18
C GLU A 37 -6.18 9.60 26.98
N GLY A 38 -6.17 10.54 27.94
CA GLY A 38 -5.00 10.83 28.78
C GLY A 38 -3.89 11.64 28.10
N THR A 39 -4.11 12.19 26.90
CA THR A 39 -3.10 12.99 26.16
C THR A 39 -3.71 14.23 25.50
N ASP A 40 -2.85 15.16 25.07
CA ASP A 40 -3.25 16.29 24.22
C ASP A 40 -3.20 15.98 22.72
N LYS A 41 -2.90 14.74 22.34
CA LYS A 41 -2.75 14.34 20.93
C LYS A 41 -4.10 14.24 20.26
N LEU A 42 -4.21 14.83 19.08
CA LEU A 42 -5.40 14.73 18.24
C LEU A 42 -5.50 13.32 17.66
N VAL A 43 -6.70 12.76 17.70
CA VAL A 43 -7.05 11.48 17.04
C VAL A 43 -8.29 11.70 16.20
N ALA A 44 -8.28 11.19 14.98
CA ALA A 44 -9.48 11.07 14.17
C ALA A 44 -10.00 9.63 14.23
N TYR A 45 -11.31 9.43 14.26
CA TYR A 45 -11.90 8.09 14.13
C TYR A 45 -12.44 7.93 12.71
N TRP A 46 -11.80 7.06 11.92
CA TRP A 46 -12.23 6.70 10.57
C TRP A 46 -12.69 5.26 10.55
N SER A 47 -13.92 5.00 10.12
CA SER A 47 -14.52 3.66 10.19
C SER A 47 -14.39 3.01 11.58
N LYS A 48 -14.52 3.82 12.64
CA LYS A 48 -14.29 3.44 14.05
C LYS A 48 -12.86 3.04 14.42
N ALA A 49 -11.89 3.12 13.50
CA ALA A 49 -10.47 2.94 13.79
C ALA A 49 -9.83 4.28 14.19
N PRO A 50 -9.02 4.33 15.26
CA PRO A 50 -8.31 5.54 15.66
C PRO A 50 -7.12 5.81 14.75
N LEU A 51 -7.05 7.01 14.19
CA LEU A 51 -5.96 7.55 13.38
C LEU A 51 -5.26 8.67 14.19
N PRO A 52 -4.16 8.36 14.90
CA PRO A 52 -3.47 9.35 15.70
C PRO A 52 -2.76 10.35 14.79
N ALA A 53 -2.78 11.63 15.17
CA ALA A 53 -2.02 12.66 14.48
C ALA A 53 -0.51 12.35 14.52
N TRP A 54 0.15 12.65 13.41
CA TRP A 54 1.57 12.39 13.22
C TRP A 54 2.45 13.12 14.25
N ASN A 55 3.49 12.43 14.74
CA ASN A 55 4.54 13.03 15.54
C ASN A 55 5.91 12.54 15.04
N LEU A 56 6.66 13.46 14.42
CA LEU A 56 7.94 13.14 13.78
C LEU A 56 8.99 12.61 14.77
N LYS A 57 9.13 13.29 15.92
CA LYS A 57 10.15 12.94 16.91
C LYS A 57 9.91 11.53 17.46
N GLU A 58 8.70 11.26 17.91
CA GLU A 58 8.34 9.95 18.46
C GLU A 58 8.45 8.85 17.39
N ARG A 59 8.12 9.17 16.14
CA ARG A 59 8.27 8.21 15.04
C ARG A 59 9.73 7.86 14.78
N ILE A 60 10.62 8.85 14.71
CA ILE A 60 12.06 8.62 14.52
C ILE A 60 12.63 7.81 15.69
N GLU A 61 12.30 8.15 16.93
CA GLU A 61 12.74 7.40 18.09
C GLU A 61 12.27 5.94 18.05
N GLN A 62 11.06 5.68 17.52
CA GLN A 62 10.58 4.32 17.32
C GLN A 62 11.31 3.60 16.18
N MET A 63 11.56 4.27 15.05
CA MET A 63 12.36 3.72 13.96
C MET A 63 13.75 3.28 14.45
N ASP A 64 14.40 4.10 15.28
CA ASP A 64 15.72 3.80 15.83
C ASP A 64 15.69 2.57 16.76
N ARG A 65 14.65 2.46 17.60
CA ARG A 65 14.46 1.28 18.46
C ARG A 65 14.24 0.00 17.65
N ASP A 66 13.47 0.08 16.57
CA ASP A 66 13.05 -1.08 15.77
C ASP A 66 14.05 -1.44 14.65
N GLY A 67 15.14 -0.67 14.50
CA GLY A 67 16.13 -0.85 13.45
C GLY A 67 15.61 -0.53 12.04
N VAL A 68 14.66 0.41 11.94
CA VAL A 68 14.09 0.89 10.67
C VAL A 68 14.88 2.09 10.18
N THR A 69 15.58 1.93 9.07
CA THR A 69 16.38 3.00 8.48
C THR A 69 15.56 3.93 7.60
N THR A 70 14.52 3.39 6.96
CA THR A 70 13.65 4.13 6.04
C THR A 70 12.21 3.67 6.18
N GLU A 71 11.28 4.60 6.20
CA GLU A 71 9.84 4.37 6.14
C GLU A 71 9.27 4.94 4.83
N VAL A 72 8.37 4.22 4.15
CA VAL A 72 7.59 4.74 3.01
C VAL A 72 6.17 5.06 3.48
N LEU A 73 5.88 6.35 3.66
CA LEU A 73 4.66 6.86 4.29
C LEU A 73 3.52 7.06 3.29
N PHE A 74 2.31 6.76 3.73
CA PHE A 74 1.07 7.11 3.04
C PHE A 74 -0.15 7.12 3.98
N ALA A 75 -1.33 7.47 3.47
CA ALA A 75 -2.56 7.63 4.23
C ALA A 75 -3.77 7.18 3.39
N PRO A 76 -4.12 5.88 3.42
CA PRO A 76 -5.22 5.31 2.63
C PRO A 76 -6.61 5.96 2.76
N PRO A 77 -7.02 6.52 3.92
CA PRO A 77 -8.38 7.04 4.11
C PRO A 77 -8.84 8.07 3.07
N VAL A 78 -7.93 8.74 2.37
CA VAL A 78 -8.27 9.70 1.30
C VAL A 78 -9.17 9.07 0.23
N TYR A 79 -9.02 7.77 -0.05
CA TYR A 79 -9.79 7.06 -1.07
C TYR A 79 -11.16 6.55 -0.60
N SER A 80 -11.50 6.81 0.66
CA SER A 80 -12.85 6.58 1.16
C SER A 80 -13.86 7.56 0.56
N TYR A 81 -13.38 8.62 -0.08
CA TYR A 81 -14.16 9.64 -0.75
C TYR A 81 -13.51 9.90 -2.10
N LEU A 82 -14.31 10.01 -3.16
CA LEU A 82 -13.86 10.49 -4.47
C LEU A 82 -14.83 11.59 -4.92
N ASP A 83 -14.58 12.80 -4.45
CA ASP A 83 -15.35 14.00 -4.72
C ASP A 83 -14.43 15.19 -5.08
N GLU A 84 -14.97 16.41 -5.14
CA GLU A 84 -14.25 17.63 -5.47
C GLU A 84 -13.09 17.99 -4.49
N ASN A 85 -13.09 17.46 -3.27
CA ASN A 85 -12.07 17.75 -2.25
C ASN A 85 -10.86 16.80 -2.36
N THR A 86 -11.02 15.66 -3.03
CA THR A 86 -10.00 14.60 -3.10
C THR A 86 -8.65 15.09 -3.61
N ALA A 87 -8.63 15.95 -4.64
CA ALA A 87 -7.38 16.47 -5.21
C ALA A 87 -6.61 17.29 -4.18
N GLU A 88 -7.30 18.14 -3.42
CA GLU A 88 -6.70 18.94 -2.36
C GLU A 88 -6.19 18.06 -1.22
N PHE A 89 -6.94 17.03 -0.82
CA PHE A 89 -6.48 16.07 0.19
C PHE A 89 -5.24 15.29 -0.25
N CYS A 90 -5.21 14.81 -1.49
CA CYS A 90 -4.03 14.16 -2.06
C CYS A 90 -2.83 15.09 -2.01
N ARG A 91 -3.01 16.36 -2.41
CA ARG A 91 -1.95 17.37 -2.39
C ARG A 91 -1.42 17.63 -0.98
N ILE A 92 -2.30 17.79 0.03
CA ILE A 92 -1.92 17.95 1.44
C ILE A 92 -1.08 16.78 1.93
N LEU A 93 -1.51 15.55 1.61
CA LEU A 93 -0.80 14.34 2.02
C LEU A 93 0.57 14.23 1.34
N ASN A 94 0.66 14.53 0.05
CA ASN A 94 1.91 14.47 -0.70
C ASN A 94 2.88 15.58 -0.27
N ASP A 95 2.39 16.79 0.01
CA ASP A 95 3.21 17.88 0.55
C ASP A 95 3.77 17.53 1.94
N PHE A 96 2.93 16.99 2.82
CA PHE A 96 3.35 16.51 4.14
C PHE A 96 4.44 15.43 4.04
N GLN A 97 4.28 14.47 3.13
CA GLN A 97 5.26 13.40 2.93
C GLN A 97 6.63 13.94 2.51
N ALA A 98 6.66 14.89 1.58
CA ALA A 98 7.90 15.53 1.16
C ALA A 98 8.55 16.34 2.28
N GLU A 99 7.75 17.03 3.09
CA GLU A 99 8.24 17.70 4.30
C GLU A 99 8.91 16.70 5.25
N MET A 100 8.35 15.50 5.44
CA MET A 100 8.94 14.48 6.30
C MET A 100 10.28 13.97 5.77
N TYR A 101 10.43 13.81 4.44
CA TYR A 101 11.72 13.50 3.83
C TYR A 101 12.78 14.54 4.22
N GLN A 102 12.47 15.83 4.09
CA GLN A 102 13.40 16.91 4.40
C GLN A 102 13.74 16.98 5.89
N LEU A 103 12.72 16.99 6.75
CA LEU A 103 12.90 17.12 8.21
C LEU A 103 13.62 15.93 8.83
N ALA A 104 13.53 14.75 8.23
CA ALA A 104 14.18 13.54 8.71
C ALA A 104 15.43 13.14 7.91
N SER A 105 16.02 14.06 7.14
CA SER A 105 17.27 13.81 6.39
C SER A 105 17.18 12.58 5.47
N GLY A 106 16.07 12.41 4.76
CA GLY A 106 15.83 11.34 3.80
C GLY A 106 15.39 9.99 4.40
N ARG A 107 15.08 9.94 5.70
CA ARG A 107 14.59 8.71 6.36
C ARG A 107 13.12 8.36 6.07
N PHE A 108 12.36 9.28 5.50
CA PHE A 108 11.01 9.01 5.01
C PHE A 108 10.98 9.16 3.50
N ARG A 109 10.27 8.28 2.82
CA ARG A 109 9.83 8.40 1.42
C ARG A 109 8.31 8.26 1.36
N SER A 110 7.71 8.29 0.19
CA SER A 110 6.27 8.15 0.05
C SER A 110 5.76 7.42 -1.18
N PHE A 111 4.56 6.87 -1.02
CA PHE A 111 3.65 6.61 -2.13
C PHE A 111 2.73 7.82 -2.31
N LEU A 112 2.73 8.39 -3.52
CA LEU A 112 1.89 9.52 -3.86
C LEU A 112 0.42 9.13 -3.90
N HIS A 113 -0.41 9.97 -3.28
CA HIS A 113 -1.85 9.91 -3.43
C HIS A 113 -2.24 10.62 -4.73
N LEU A 114 -3.06 9.97 -5.54
CA LEU A 114 -3.58 10.50 -6.80
C LEU A 114 -5.12 10.53 -6.79
N PRO A 115 -5.78 11.64 -7.17
CA PRO A 115 -7.24 11.73 -7.29
C PRO A 115 -7.74 11.07 -8.58
N VAL A 116 -7.73 9.74 -8.64
CA VAL A 116 -7.87 8.95 -9.89
C VAL A 116 -9.17 9.16 -10.70
N HIS A 117 -10.22 9.73 -10.11
CA HIS A 117 -11.45 10.14 -10.80
C HIS A 117 -11.30 11.47 -11.56
N ASP A 118 -10.34 12.30 -11.17
CA ASP A 118 -9.98 13.55 -11.84
C ASP A 118 -8.66 13.35 -12.60
N TYR A 119 -8.79 13.18 -13.91
CA TYR A 119 -7.65 12.93 -14.79
C TYR A 119 -6.66 14.08 -14.80
N ASP A 120 -7.13 15.32 -14.92
CA ASP A 120 -6.27 16.50 -15.05
C ASP A 120 -5.51 16.74 -13.74
N ALA A 121 -6.19 16.66 -12.59
CA ALA A 121 -5.55 16.77 -11.29
C ALA A 121 -4.53 15.63 -11.05
N THR A 122 -4.86 14.40 -11.45
CA THR A 122 -3.93 13.26 -11.36
C THR A 122 -2.67 13.49 -12.17
N MET A 123 -2.80 13.94 -13.42
CA MET A 123 -1.64 14.18 -14.28
C MET A 123 -0.79 15.35 -13.81
N GLN A 124 -1.41 16.42 -13.28
CA GLN A 124 -0.69 17.53 -12.66
C GLN A 124 0.12 17.08 -11.45
N GLU A 125 -0.46 16.25 -10.59
CA GLU A 125 0.22 15.75 -9.39
C GLU A 125 1.36 14.79 -9.73
N LEU A 126 1.18 13.91 -10.72
CA LEU A 126 2.26 13.06 -11.23
C LEU A 126 3.43 13.87 -11.79
N GLU A 127 3.15 14.93 -12.57
CA GLU A 127 4.21 15.77 -13.13
C GLU A 127 4.93 16.58 -12.05
N ARG A 128 4.20 17.09 -11.04
CA ARG A 128 4.76 17.85 -9.91
C ARG A 128 5.84 17.07 -9.15
N TRP A 129 5.64 15.77 -9.00
CA TRP A 129 6.48 14.88 -8.20
C TRP A 129 7.47 14.03 -8.99
N LYS A 130 7.47 14.18 -10.31
CA LYS A 130 8.31 13.39 -11.20
C LYS A 130 9.79 13.58 -10.91
N GLY A 131 10.48 12.47 -10.67
CA GLY A 131 11.93 12.45 -10.44
C GLY A 131 12.37 12.95 -9.05
N GLN A 132 11.43 13.22 -8.14
CA GLN A 132 11.76 13.66 -6.78
C GLN A 132 12.22 12.47 -5.92
N PRO A 133 13.33 12.60 -5.17
CA PRO A 133 13.92 11.49 -4.41
C PRO A 133 13.08 11.01 -3.23
N GLU A 134 12.14 11.81 -2.74
CA GLU A 134 11.18 11.45 -1.71
C GLU A 134 10.10 10.49 -2.21
N VAL A 135 9.89 10.40 -3.53
CA VAL A 135 8.83 9.60 -4.14
C VAL A 135 9.33 8.19 -4.43
N ALA A 136 8.75 7.21 -3.77
CA ALA A 136 9.01 5.79 -4.00
C ALA A 136 8.04 5.16 -5.02
N GLY A 137 6.85 5.73 -5.16
CA GLY A 137 5.81 5.22 -6.04
C GLY A 137 4.50 5.97 -5.90
N VAL A 138 3.41 5.32 -6.27
CA VAL A 138 2.03 5.83 -6.11
C VAL A 138 1.20 4.86 -5.28
N LEU A 139 0.24 5.39 -4.54
CA LEU A 139 -0.73 4.62 -3.76
C LEU A 139 -2.02 4.48 -4.58
N PHE A 140 -2.56 3.27 -4.66
CA PHE A 140 -3.96 3.03 -4.98
C PHE A 140 -4.66 2.33 -3.82
N GLY A 141 -5.95 2.62 -3.66
CA GLY A 141 -6.83 1.74 -2.88
C GLY A 141 -7.09 0.43 -3.63
N SER A 142 -7.34 -0.66 -2.90
CA SER A 142 -7.83 -1.92 -3.49
C SER A 142 -9.13 -1.72 -4.28
N ASN A 143 -9.94 -0.79 -3.79
CA ASN A 143 -10.97 -0.07 -4.53
C ASN A 143 -10.92 1.40 -4.10
N MET A 144 -11.33 2.33 -4.96
CA MET A 144 -11.42 3.76 -4.67
C MET A 144 -12.85 4.18 -5.01
N GLN A 145 -13.76 4.06 -4.05
CA GLN A 145 -15.22 4.22 -4.26
C GLN A 145 -15.77 3.32 -5.39
N GLY A 146 -15.35 2.04 -5.38
CA GLY A 146 -15.76 1.05 -6.38
C GLY A 146 -14.99 1.11 -7.72
N ILE A 147 -14.07 2.06 -7.89
CA ILE A 147 -13.08 2.04 -8.98
C ILE A 147 -11.91 1.17 -8.55
N TYR A 148 -11.79 -0.02 -9.13
CA TYR A 148 -10.64 -0.91 -8.91
C TYR A 148 -9.43 -0.45 -9.73
N PRO A 149 -8.18 -0.79 -9.34
CA PRO A 149 -6.98 -0.40 -10.08
C PRO A 149 -6.99 -0.74 -11.58
N GLY A 150 -7.57 -1.87 -11.99
CA GLY A 150 -7.74 -2.22 -13.41
C GLY A 150 -8.82 -1.44 -14.17
N GLN A 151 -9.51 -0.52 -13.50
CA GLN A 151 -10.44 0.43 -14.11
C GLN A 151 -9.86 1.85 -14.19
N VAL A 152 -8.73 2.11 -13.52
CA VAL A 152 -8.00 3.37 -13.67
C VAL A 152 -7.56 3.53 -15.12
N SER A 153 -7.60 4.77 -15.62
CA SER A 153 -7.26 5.10 -17.01
C SER A 153 -5.90 4.52 -17.43
N LEU A 154 -5.83 3.95 -18.65
CA LEU A 154 -4.57 3.46 -19.22
C LEU A 154 -3.53 4.57 -19.34
N SER A 155 -3.94 5.82 -19.57
CA SER A 155 -3.03 6.96 -19.63
C SER A 155 -2.38 7.28 -18.29
N ILE A 156 -3.10 7.07 -17.18
CA ILE A 156 -2.55 7.22 -15.82
C ILE A 156 -1.53 6.10 -15.56
N TRP A 157 -1.88 4.85 -15.88
CA TRP A 157 -0.94 3.73 -15.81
C TRP A 157 0.32 3.95 -16.67
N GLU A 158 0.15 4.47 -17.89
CA GLU A 158 1.26 4.80 -18.78
C GLU A 158 2.16 5.89 -18.18
N ALA A 159 1.58 6.92 -17.55
CA ALA A 159 2.32 8.00 -16.90
C ALA A 159 3.14 7.48 -15.70
N ILE A 160 2.53 6.66 -14.85
CA ILE A 160 3.20 5.98 -13.73
C ILE A 160 4.37 5.13 -14.25
N TYR A 161 4.12 4.32 -15.28
CA TYR A 161 5.13 3.46 -15.90
C TYR A 161 6.30 4.25 -16.48
N LYS A 162 6.03 5.32 -17.24
CA LYS A 162 7.07 6.19 -17.82
C LYS A 162 7.87 6.94 -16.76
N ALA A 163 7.27 7.24 -15.61
CA ALA A 163 7.96 7.81 -14.46
C ALA A 163 8.83 6.79 -13.70
N GLY A 164 8.76 5.50 -14.04
CA GLY A 164 9.48 4.43 -13.35
C GLY A 164 8.96 4.16 -11.93
N LEU A 165 7.74 4.61 -11.63
CA LEU A 165 7.14 4.49 -10.30
C LEU A 165 6.47 3.13 -10.11
N SER A 166 6.61 2.56 -8.91
CA SER A 166 5.85 1.38 -8.50
C SER A 166 4.46 1.79 -7.99
N VAL A 167 3.50 0.87 -8.02
CA VAL A 167 2.16 1.07 -7.45
C VAL A 167 2.02 0.24 -6.19
N PHE A 168 1.73 0.86 -5.06
CA PHE A 168 1.32 0.16 -3.84
C PHE A 168 -0.20 0.12 -3.76
N VAL A 169 -0.78 -1.06 -3.58
CA VAL A 169 -2.22 -1.27 -3.41
C VAL A 169 -2.51 -1.56 -1.94
N HIS A 170 -3.13 -0.58 -1.28
CA HIS A 170 -3.58 -0.71 0.10
C HIS A 170 -5.07 -1.04 0.15
N PRO A 171 -5.54 -1.94 1.04
CA PRO A 171 -6.96 -2.25 1.11
C PRO A 171 -7.81 -1.07 1.60
N LEU A 172 -9.04 -1.04 1.10
CA LEU A 172 -10.13 -0.25 1.65
C LEU A 172 -11.34 -1.16 1.87
N PRO A 173 -12.34 -0.71 2.66
CA PRO A 173 -13.61 -1.43 2.76
C PRO A 173 -14.18 -1.65 1.35
N PRO A 174 -14.55 -2.89 0.98
CA PRO A 174 -15.27 -3.13 -0.27
C PRO A 174 -16.59 -2.36 -0.28
N PRO A 175 -17.10 -1.92 -1.46
CA PRO A 175 -18.37 -1.22 -1.55
C PRO A 175 -19.54 -1.98 -0.90
N ALA A 176 -19.54 -3.31 -1.02
CA ALA A 176 -20.49 -4.19 -0.35
C ALA A 176 -19.83 -4.82 0.89
N SER A 177 -19.77 -4.05 1.98
CA SER A 177 -19.17 -4.46 3.26
C SER A 177 -20.21 -5.04 4.22
N TYR A 178 -19.82 -6.09 4.97
CA TYR A 178 -20.69 -6.71 5.98
C TYR A 178 -20.33 -6.25 7.39
N GLY A 179 -21.17 -5.40 8.00
CA GLY A 179 -20.96 -4.91 9.35
C GLY A 179 -19.68 -4.08 9.53
N PRO A 180 -19.39 -3.61 10.75
CA PRO A 180 -18.28 -2.68 11.00
C PRO A 180 -16.92 -3.37 11.16
N ILE A 181 -16.88 -4.65 11.52
CA ILE A 181 -15.63 -5.37 11.87
C ILE A 181 -15.06 -6.12 10.66
N MET A 182 -15.92 -6.83 9.91
CA MET A 182 -15.45 -7.71 8.84
C MET A 182 -14.67 -7.01 7.73
N PRO A 183 -14.98 -5.74 7.34
CA PRO A 183 -14.21 -5.04 6.34
C PRO A 183 -12.72 -5.08 6.66
N VAL A 184 -12.34 -4.60 7.85
CA VAL A 184 -10.95 -4.51 8.29
C VAL A 184 -10.33 -5.89 8.52
N ILE A 185 -11.06 -6.82 9.14
CA ILE A 185 -10.48 -8.07 9.63
C ILE A 185 -10.35 -9.14 8.54
N LEU A 186 -11.27 -9.21 7.58
CA LEU A 186 -11.31 -10.30 6.60
C LEU A 186 -11.50 -9.82 5.16
N MET A 187 -12.29 -8.77 4.93
CA MET A 187 -12.62 -8.37 3.56
C MET A 187 -11.51 -7.55 2.90
N PHE A 188 -10.67 -6.84 3.66
CA PHE A 188 -9.49 -6.11 3.16
C PHE A 188 -8.54 -7.03 2.34
N PRO A 189 -8.09 -8.20 2.87
CA PRO A 189 -7.35 -9.18 2.09
C PRO A 189 -8.06 -9.66 0.82
N GLY A 190 -9.38 -9.88 0.89
CA GLY A 190 -10.18 -10.31 -0.26
C GLY A 190 -10.31 -9.25 -1.34
N ASP A 191 -10.46 -7.98 -0.93
CA ASP A 191 -10.53 -6.84 -1.83
C ASP A 191 -9.18 -6.58 -2.50
N THR A 192 -8.07 -6.75 -1.76
CA THR A 192 -6.71 -6.66 -2.31
C THR A 192 -6.50 -7.68 -3.44
N ALA A 193 -6.94 -8.93 -3.24
CA ALA A 193 -6.90 -9.95 -4.29
C ALA A 193 -7.78 -9.60 -5.49
N THR A 194 -8.95 -8.98 -5.25
CA THR A 194 -9.85 -8.50 -6.30
C THR A 194 -9.21 -7.36 -7.10
N ALA A 195 -8.54 -6.44 -6.42
CA ALA A 195 -7.77 -5.36 -7.02
C ALA A 195 -6.66 -5.90 -7.93
N ALA A 196 -5.87 -6.86 -7.44
CA ALA A 196 -4.82 -7.52 -8.22
C ALA A 196 -5.37 -8.24 -9.46
N ALA A 197 -6.45 -9.01 -9.30
CA ALA A 197 -7.13 -9.65 -10.43
C ALA A 197 -7.61 -8.61 -11.45
N SER A 198 -8.14 -7.47 -11.01
CA SER A 198 -8.58 -6.39 -11.91
C SER A 198 -7.43 -5.87 -12.78
N VAL A 199 -6.22 -5.74 -12.23
CA VAL A 199 -5.01 -5.31 -12.97
C VAL A 199 -4.62 -6.34 -14.02
N ILE A 200 -4.63 -7.63 -13.67
CA ILE A 200 -4.34 -8.73 -14.59
C ILE A 200 -5.35 -8.72 -15.76
N TYR A 201 -6.64 -8.77 -15.45
CA TYR A 201 -7.69 -8.85 -16.48
C TYR A 201 -7.87 -7.55 -17.30
N ALA A 202 -7.30 -6.44 -16.85
CA ALA A 202 -7.23 -5.21 -17.62
C ALA A 202 -6.02 -5.17 -18.58
N GLY A 203 -5.20 -6.23 -18.60
CA GLY A 203 -4.03 -6.35 -19.48
C GLY A 203 -2.92 -5.34 -19.15
N ILE A 204 -2.86 -4.86 -17.90
CA ILE A 204 -1.89 -3.83 -17.49
C ILE A 204 -0.46 -4.34 -17.66
N PHE A 205 -0.18 -5.59 -17.27
CA PHE A 205 1.15 -6.17 -17.40
C PHE A 205 1.55 -6.47 -18.84
N ASP A 206 0.60 -6.75 -19.75
CA ASP A 206 0.91 -6.89 -21.18
C ASP A 206 1.30 -5.54 -21.80
N ARG A 207 0.67 -4.45 -21.35
CA ARG A 207 0.94 -3.08 -21.84
C ARG A 207 2.20 -2.48 -21.24
N PHE A 208 2.45 -2.77 -19.97
CA PHE A 208 3.52 -2.18 -19.17
C PHE A 208 4.31 -3.28 -18.45
N PRO A 209 5.05 -4.13 -19.16
CA PRO A 209 5.66 -5.34 -18.58
C PRO A 209 6.67 -5.08 -17.46
N GLY A 210 7.25 -3.88 -17.39
CA GLY A 210 8.15 -3.47 -16.31
C GLY A 210 7.47 -2.83 -15.10
N ILE A 211 6.15 -2.63 -15.12
CA ILE A 211 5.42 -2.05 -13.98
C ILE A 211 5.49 -3.00 -12.79
N LYS A 212 5.77 -2.45 -11.61
CA LYS A 212 5.83 -3.19 -10.35
C LYS A 212 4.62 -2.82 -9.53
N VAL A 213 3.86 -3.83 -9.09
CA VAL A 213 2.69 -3.63 -8.23
C VAL A 213 2.94 -4.34 -6.90
N ILE A 214 2.88 -3.58 -5.80
CA ILE A 214 3.03 -4.07 -4.45
C ILE A 214 1.63 -4.23 -3.86
N LEU A 215 1.36 -5.39 -3.27
CA LEU A 215 0.09 -5.69 -2.61
C LEU A 215 0.32 -5.77 -1.11
N ALA A 216 -0.55 -5.10 -0.36
CA ALA A 216 -0.56 -5.19 1.08
C ALA A 216 -0.88 -6.61 1.57
N HIS A 217 -0.45 -6.91 2.79
CA HIS A 217 -0.90 -8.04 3.61
C HIS A 217 -0.67 -9.40 2.95
N LEU A 218 0.55 -9.65 2.50
CA LEU A 218 0.95 -10.85 1.76
C LEU A 218 0.14 -11.09 0.46
N GLY A 219 -0.39 -10.03 -0.14
CA GLY A 219 -1.27 -10.13 -1.30
C GLY A 219 -2.70 -10.54 -0.97
N GLY A 220 -3.08 -10.49 0.30
CA GLY A 220 -4.37 -10.91 0.80
C GLY A 220 -4.65 -12.38 0.49
N SER A 221 -5.73 -12.67 -0.24
CA SER A 221 -6.07 -14.04 -0.66
C SER A 221 -5.56 -14.43 -2.05
N LEU A 222 -4.79 -13.56 -2.73
CA LEU A 222 -4.38 -13.76 -4.12
C LEU A 222 -3.56 -15.04 -4.32
N THR A 223 -2.55 -15.26 -3.49
CA THR A 223 -1.60 -16.37 -3.62
C THR A 223 -2.29 -17.72 -3.47
N PHE A 224 -3.23 -17.83 -2.52
CA PHE A 224 -4.07 -19.02 -2.35
C PHE A 224 -5.01 -19.27 -3.54
N LEU A 225 -5.46 -18.21 -4.21
CA LEU A 225 -6.38 -18.26 -5.34
C LEU A 225 -5.68 -18.24 -6.71
N ALA A 226 -4.34 -18.28 -6.77
CA ALA A 226 -3.56 -18.07 -7.98
C ALA A 226 -4.09 -18.86 -9.19
N LYS A 227 -4.20 -20.19 -9.07
CA LYS A 227 -4.70 -21.06 -10.16
C LYS A 227 -6.20 -20.97 -10.39
N ARG A 228 -6.97 -20.46 -9.43
CA ARG A 228 -8.39 -20.20 -9.64
C ARG A 228 -8.62 -19.10 -10.67
N LEU A 229 -7.68 -18.16 -10.81
CA LEU A 229 -7.79 -17.10 -11.81
C LEU A 229 -7.84 -17.68 -13.24
N ASP A 230 -7.11 -18.76 -13.53
CA ASP A 230 -7.08 -19.35 -14.87
C ASP A 230 -8.46 -19.86 -15.34
N MET A 231 -9.39 -20.15 -14.42
CA MET A 231 -10.76 -20.59 -14.74
C MET A 231 -11.50 -19.63 -15.69
N ALA A 232 -11.16 -18.34 -15.68
CA ALA A 232 -11.78 -17.36 -16.58
C ALA A 232 -11.47 -17.65 -18.06
N ILE A 233 -10.35 -18.31 -18.35
CA ILE A 233 -9.96 -18.73 -19.71
C ILE A 233 -10.69 -20.01 -20.11
N ASP A 234 -10.89 -20.93 -19.17
CA ASP A 234 -11.45 -22.26 -19.44
C ASP A 234 -12.97 -22.25 -19.69
N ILE A 235 -13.69 -21.20 -19.26
CA ILE A 235 -15.15 -21.12 -19.37
C ILE A 235 -15.53 -20.46 -20.72
N PRO A 236 -16.15 -21.20 -21.66
CA PRO A 236 -16.61 -20.62 -22.92
C PRO A 236 -17.63 -19.51 -22.67
N GLY A 237 -17.41 -18.34 -23.27
CA GLY A 237 -18.29 -17.18 -23.11
C GLY A 237 -18.12 -16.41 -21.79
N PHE A 238 -17.10 -16.72 -20.98
CA PHE A 238 -16.76 -15.90 -19.83
C PHE A 238 -16.46 -14.45 -20.26
N PRO A 239 -16.95 -13.42 -19.54
CA PRO A 239 -16.80 -12.04 -19.96
C PRO A 239 -15.33 -11.64 -20.16
N LYS A 240 -14.92 -11.41 -21.41
CA LYS A 240 -13.65 -10.78 -21.74
C LYS A 240 -13.84 -9.27 -21.71
N LYS A 241 -13.21 -8.57 -20.77
CA LYS A 241 -13.25 -7.10 -20.74
C LYS A 241 -12.52 -6.59 -22.00
N HIS A 242 -13.23 -5.90 -22.89
CA HIS A 242 -12.68 -5.21 -24.07
C HIS A 242 -11.88 -6.04 -25.08
N GLY A 243 -12.26 -7.30 -25.34
CA GLY A 243 -11.61 -8.09 -26.41
C GLY A 243 -10.10 -8.31 -26.19
N GLN A 244 -9.60 -8.15 -24.97
CA GLN A 244 -8.21 -8.40 -24.64
C GLN A 244 -8.00 -9.90 -24.41
N GLU A 245 -7.19 -10.49 -25.27
CA GLU A 245 -6.57 -11.78 -25.01
C GLU A 245 -5.31 -11.50 -24.19
N LEU A 246 -5.28 -12.00 -22.95
CA LEU A 246 -4.06 -11.99 -22.15
C LEU A 246 -3.00 -12.84 -22.87
N SER A 247 -1.76 -12.36 -22.90
CA SER A 247 -0.67 -13.09 -23.56
C SER A 247 -0.25 -14.37 -22.82
N LYS A 248 -0.54 -14.44 -21.52
CA LYS A 248 -0.27 -15.58 -20.63
C LYS A 248 -1.53 -15.96 -19.84
N LEU A 249 -1.45 -17.07 -19.08
CA LEU A 249 -2.47 -17.38 -18.09
C LEU A 249 -2.47 -16.30 -16.97
N PRO A 250 -3.63 -15.94 -16.39
CA PRO A 250 -3.72 -15.00 -15.28
C PRO A 250 -2.75 -15.33 -14.13
N SER A 251 -2.60 -16.62 -13.81
CA SER A 251 -1.69 -17.07 -12.76
C SER A 251 -0.21 -16.83 -13.07
N ASP A 252 0.17 -16.72 -14.34
CA ASP A 252 1.56 -16.47 -14.73
C ASP A 252 1.96 -15.01 -14.48
N TYR A 253 1.00 -14.08 -14.43
CA TYR A 253 1.29 -12.67 -14.11
C TYR A 253 1.60 -12.43 -12.63
N LEU A 254 1.43 -13.43 -11.76
CA LEU A 254 1.73 -13.25 -10.33
C LEU A 254 3.21 -12.92 -10.08
N GLU A 255 4.10 -13.27 -11.02
CA GLU A 255 5.51 -12.86 -11.00
C GLU A 255 5.73 -11.34 -11.03
N HIS A 256 4.74 -10.55 -11.46
CA HIS A 256 4.85 -9.09 -11.48
C HIS A 256 4.48 -8.43 -10.14
N PHE A 257 3.84 -9.17 -9.23
CA PHE A 257 3.48 -8.65 -7.92
C PHE A 257 4.62 -8.78 -6.92
N TYR A 258 4.69 -7.80 -6.04
CA TYR A 258 5.46 -7.83 -4.80
C TYR A 258 4.48 -7.82 -3.64
N LEU A 259 4.82 -8.48 -2.54
CA LEU A 259 3.91 -8.67 -1.41
C LEU A 259 4.59 -8.13 -0.15
N ASP A 260 3.93 -7.25 0.58
CA ASP A 260 4.42 -6.86 1.91
C ASP A 260 4.02 -7.86 3.00
N LEU A 261 4.62 -7.73 4.18
CA LEU A 261 4.33 -8.56 5.34
C LEU A 261 3.38 -7.92 6.37
N GLY A 262 2.75 -6.79 6.02
CA GLY A 262 1.89 -6.04 6.92
C GLY A 262 0.81 -6.95 7.50
N GLN A 263 0.78 -7.13 8.81
CA GLN A 263 -0.15 -8.04 9.51
C GLN A 263 -0.16 -9.51 9.01
N GLY A 264 0.78 -9.90 8.14
CA GLY A 264 0.86 -11.22 7.47
C GLY A 264 1.76 -12.22 8.19
N PHE A 265 1.93 -12.13 9.50
CA PHE A 265 2.89 -12.92 10.28
C PHE A 265 2.40 -14.34 10.64
N HIS A 266 1.80 -15.06 9.67
CA HIS A 266 1.39 -16.46 9.80
C HIS A 266 2.22 -17.34 8.86
N GLN A 267 3.01 -18.26 9.42
CA GLN A 267 4.02 -19.03 8.67
C GLN A 267 3.46 -19.79 7.46
N PRO A 268 2.36 -20.57 7.55
CA PRO A 268 1.79 -21.24 6.38
C PRO A 268 1.38 -20.29 5.26
N SER A 269 0.87 -19.10 5.60
CA SER A 269 0.49 -18.07 4.61
C SER A 269 1.72 -17.48 3.94
N PHE A 270 2.78 -17.21 4.72
CA PHE A 270 4.07 -16.75 4.21
C PHE A 270 4.73 -17.78 3.28
N GLU A 271 4.73 -19.06 3.66
CA GLU A 271 5.28 -20.15 2.84
C GLU A 271 4.51 -20.30 1.53
N CYS A 272 3.17 -20.23 1.58
CA CYS A 272 2.33 -20.20 0.38
C CYS A 272 2.71 -19.03 -0.53
N ALA A 273 2.79 -17.80 0.00
CA ALA A 273 3.21 -16.64 -0.76
C ALA A 273 4.60 -16.83 -1.39
N CYS A 274 5.59 -17.29 -0.61
CA CYS A 274 6.94 -17.55 -1.11
C CYS A 274 6.97 -18.62 -2.22
N SER A 275 6.16 -19.67 -2.12
CA SER A 275 6.06 -20.70 -3.16
C SER A 275 5.47 -20.17 -4.48
N VAL A 276 4.67 -19.10 -4.41
CA VAL A 276 3.96 -18.54 -5.57
C VAL A 276 4.79 -17.44 -6.24
N VAL A 277 5.28 -16.46 -5.47
CA VAL A 277 6.00 -15.29 -6.03
C VAL A 277 7.52 -15.32 -5.80
N GLY A 278 8.01 -16.22 -4.97
CA GLY A 278 9.42 -16.29 -4.59
C GLY A 278 9.83 -15.24 -3.54
N ILE A 279 10.86 -15.57 -2.77
CA ILE A 279 11.38 -14.74 -1.67
C ILE A 279 11.83 -13.33 -2.11
N LYS A 280 12.23 -13.18 -3.38
CA LYS A 280 12.66 -11.91 -3.98
C LYS A 280 11.50 -10.92 -4.18
N HIS A 281 10.26 -11.39 -4.07
CA HIS A 281 9.05 -10.59 -4.23
C HIS A 281 8.42 -10.23 -2.88
N ILE A 282 8.99 -10.69 -1.77
CA ILE A 282 8.52 -10.37 -0.43
C ILE A 282 9.23 -9.12 0.11
N LEU A 283 8.47 -8.20 0.68
CA LEU A 283 8.93 -6.91 1.18
C LEU A 283 8.61 -6.75 2.68
N TYR A 284 9.54 -6.19 3.44
CA TYR A 284 9.27 -5.78 4.81
C TYR A 284 8.32 -4.58 4.83
N GLY A 285 7.15 -4.76 5.44
CA GLY A 285 6.14 -3.73 5.66
C GLY A 285 5.39 -4.06 6.93
N SER A 286 5.23 -3.10 7.84
CA SER A 286 4.71 -3.39 9.19
C SER A 286 3.25 -2.99 9.41
N ASP A 287 2.67 -2.23 8.49
CA ASP A 287 1.35 -1.60 8.63
C ASP A 287 1.27 -0.66 9.85
N HIS A 288 2.41 -0.02 10.17
CA HIS A 288 2.53 0.75 11.40
C HIS A 288 1.95 2.16 11.28
N PHE A 289 0.93 2.45 12.08
CA PHE A 289 0.34 3.79 12.20
C PHE A 289 0.14 4.28 13.64
N PHE A 290 0.17 3.37 14.61
CA PHE A 290 -0.08 3.70 16.02
C PHE A 290 1.20 3.56 16.84
N ILE A 291 1.72 4.68 17.34
CA ILE A 291 2.94 4.69 18.16
C ILE A 291 2.70 3.88 19.44
N GLY A 292 3.62 2.95 19.72
CA GLY A 292 3.49 2.01 20.85
C GLY A 292 2.70 0.73 20.55
N SER A 293 2.20 0.54 19.31
CA SER A 293 1.69 -0.75 18.89
C SER A 293 2.80 -1.82 18.87
N SER A 294 2.40 -3.09 18.96
CA SER A 294 3.30 -4.24 18.90
C SER A 294 3.46 -4.82 17.49
N TRP A 295 2.96 -4.17 16.43
CA TRP A 295 2.92 -4.77 15.10
C TRP A 295 4.31 -4.97 14.49
N ARG A 296 5.19 -3.97 14.63
CA ARG A 296 6.60 -4.08 14.21
C ARG A 296 7.36 -5.15 14.99
N SER A 297 7.23 -5.17 16.32
CA SER A 297 7.92 -6.17 17.13
C SER A 297 7.41 -7.57 16.79
N LYS A 298 6.10 -7.77 16.64
CA LYS A 298 5.53 -9.06 16.20
C LYS A 298 6.02 -9.50 14.82
N LEU A 299 6.14 -8.57 13.87
CA LEU A 299 6.69 -8.87 12.55
C LEU A 299 8.18 -9.26 12.63
N ASN A 300 8.96 -8.54 13.44
CA ASN A 300 10.37 -8.87 13.66
C ASN A 300 10.51 -10.25 14.33
N ASP A 301 9.76 -10.50 15.40
CA ASP A 301 9.73 -11.79 16.10
C ASP A 301 9.33 -12.92 15.15
N PHE A 302 8.36 -12.69 14.27
CA PHE A 302 7.98 -13.65 13.24
C PHE A 302 9.14 -13.98 12.31
N LEU A 303 9.81 -12.96 11.75
CA LEU A 303 10.94 -13.14 10.84
C LEU A 303 12.15 -13.80 11.52
N ASP A 304 12.43 -13.46 12.77
CA ASP A 304 13.54 -14.02 13.55
C ASP A 304 13.31 -15.50 13.91
N ASN A 305 12.06 -15.94 13.95
CA ASN A 305 11.69 -17.34 14.19
C ASN A 305 11.60 -18.19 12.90
N LEU A 306 11.67 -17.58 11.72
CA LEU A 306 11.74 -18.33 10.46
C LEU A 306 13.16 -18.86 10.22
N SER A 307 13.26 -20.05 9.65
CA SER A 307 14.54 -20.63 9.20
C SER A 307 14.99 -20.05 7.86
N LEU A 308 15.24 -18.73 7.82
CA LEU A 308 15.70 -18.02 6.63
C LEU A 308 17.24 -18.01 6.56
N SER A 309 17.77 -18.05 5.34
CA SER A 309 19.18 -17.73 5.13
C SER A 309 19.44 -16.24 5.38
N ASN A 310 20.67 -15.87 5.73
CA ASN A 310 21.04 -14.44 5.87
C ASN A 310 20.72 -13.64 4.60
N SER A 311 20.90 -14.24 3.42
CA SER A 311 20.57 -13.60 2.15
C SER A 311 19.07 -13.35 1.97
N ASP A 312 18.22 -14.29 2.40
CA ASP A 312 16.77 -14.15 2.32
C ASP A 312 16.25 -13.14 3.34
N GLN A 313 16.83 -13.13 4.54
CA GLN A 313 16.51 -12.14 5.56
C GLN A 313 16.87 -10.72 5.06
N GLU A 314 18.08 -10.52 4.53
CA GLU A 314 18.45 -9.23 3.92
C GLU A 314 17.58 -8.87 2.70
N ALA A 315 17.16 -9.87 1.91
CA ALA A 315 16.25 -9.67 0.79
C ALA A 315 14.93 -9.06 1.25
N ILE A 316 14.29 -9.68 2.23
CA ILE A 316 13.01 -9.21 2.79
C ILE A 316 13.18 -7.86 3.50
N LEU A 317 14.18 -7.75 4.39
CA LEU A 317 14.32 -6.58 5.26
C LEU A 317 14.61 -5.30 4.49
N TRP A 318 15.36 -5.36 3.37
CA TRP A 318 15.69 -4.13 2.64
C TRP A 318 16.09 -4.30 1.17
N LYS A 319 16.76 -5.37 0.72
CA LYS A 319 17.30 -5.41 -0.67
C LYS A 319 16.20 -5.46 -1.73
N ASN A 320 15.09 -6.15 -1.44
CA ASN A 320 13.95 -6.17 -2.36
C ASN A 320 13.31 -4.79 -2.46
N ALA A 321 13.07 -4.13 -1.32
CA ALA A 321 12.53 -2.76 -1.29
C ALA A 321 13.46 -1.79 -2.03
N GLN A 322 14.78 -1.89 -1.81
CA GLN A 322 15.76 -1.08 -2.52
C GLN A 322 15.66 -1.26 -4.05
N ARG A 323 15.60 -2.50 -4.55
CA ARG A 323 15.47 -2.76 -6.00
C ARG A 323 14.15 -2.24 -6.61
N VAL A 324 13.10 -2.18 -5.80
CA VAL A 324 11.75 -1.85 -6.27
C VAL A 324 11.47 -0.35 -6.20
N LEU A 325 11.98 0.32 -5.17
CA LEU A 325 11.55 1.67 -4.76
C LEU A 325 12.67 2.72 -4.67
N LEU A 326 13.95 2.33 -4.71
CA LEU A 326 15.10 3.22 -4.51
C LEU A 326 16.07 3.21 -5.69
#